data_AF-A0A1H2IPV3-F1
#
_entry.id   AF-A0A1H2IPV3-F1
#
_cell.length_a   1.000
_cell.length_b   1.000
_cell.length_c   1.000
_cell.angle_alpha   90.00
_cell.angle_beta   90.00
_cell.angle_gamma   90.00
#
_symmetry.space_group_name_H-M   'P 1'
#
loop_
_entity.id
_entity.type
_entity.pdbx_description
1 polymer ?
#
loop_
_entity_poly.entity_id
_entity_poly.type
_entity_poly.pdbx_seq_one_letter_code
_entity_poly.pdbx_strand_id
1 'polypeptide(L)'
;MHSETRRNATLLAVLCAAQFVLIIDVVIVNVAVPAIQADLGIAPRSLQLTGVAYTVTFGSLLILAGRLGDLYGRRRLLVAGLAVFTAASLACALAESGWQLFAARAAQGVGAALVSPNALALLVGGFRDDRERNRALGVWAAVASAGAVAGQLLGGVITETVGWRGIFLVNLPVGAIAIVAMLRVVPSVRPPRGDGAARLDVAGAALLTVVLGGVSLLLADVVDLPAAGLAAVAVVLTAAVAALVRTERRHPDPVVPGFLLRARPVLVANTSLLLSAGALGATLYVATLVMQTTMGYGPLRTGLGFAPITVIVLLVSPRAGALIERFGAPRLLVAGAALGVAGTGLLAVTAGVADDYWTGVLPGLTLLAIGSGLSYAPTFALATAVPEQHHGRASGLVNTSQEIGAAAGLATLGALAAAAATGGALVDPVVGYGAAAAALAVAGLLALTLRTGQDDGGAGGRSSTTGMTRSVLDS
;
A
#
# COMPACT_ATOMS: atom_id res chain seq x y z
N MET A 1 -24.27 28.27 -2.36
CA MET A 1 -24.24 27.06 -3.20
C MET A 1 -23.14 27.09 -4.25
N HIS A 2 -23.19 27.93 -5.30
CA HIS A 2 -22.18 27.91 -6.39
C HIS A 2 -20.72 28.11 -5.94
N SER A 3 -20.46 28.94 -4.92
CA SER A 3 -19.11 29.16 -4.36
C SER A 3 -18.59 27.98 -3.51
N GLU A 4 -19.47 27.32 -2.77
CA GLU A 4 -19.12 26.12 -1.98
C GLU A 4 -18.88 24.91 -2.87
N THR A 5 -19.72 24.70 -3.89
CA THR A 5 -19.53 23.60 -4.85
C THR A 5 -18.22 23.75 -5.63
N ARG A 6 -17.87 24.97 -6.07
CA ARG A 6 -16.57 25.23 -6.71
C ARG A 6 -15.41 25.01 -5.74
N ARG A 7 -15.50 25.50 -4.50
CA ARG A 7 -14.47 25.29 -3.47
C ARG A 7 -14.24 23.80 -3.18
N ASN A 8 -15.32 23.03 -3.05
CA ASN A 8 -15.27 21.60 -2.77
C ASN A 8 -14.65 20.82 -3.95
N ALA A 9 -14.98 21.19 -5.18
CA ALA A 9 -14.37 20.59 -6.38
C ALA A 9 -12.86 20.89 -6.48
N THR A 10 -12.45 22.13 -6.21
CA THR A 10 -11.02 22.51 -6.19
C THR A 10 -10.28 21.79 -5.06
N LEU A 11 -10.87 21.69 -3.87
CA LEU A 11 -10.29 20.95 -2.74
C LEU A 11 -10.06 19.48 -3.11
N LEU A 12 -11.08 18.83 -3.67
CA LEU A 12 -10.98 17.45 -4.13
C LEU A 12 -9.86 17.28 -5.16
N ALA A 13 -9.82 18.15 -6.18
CA ALA A 13 -8.80 18.08 -7.22
C ALA A 13 -7.38 18.20 -6.67
N VAL A 14 -7.14 19.14 -5.75
CA VAL A 14 -5.82 19.36 -5.14
C VAL A 14 -5.39 18.18 -4.27
N LEU A 15 -6.30 17.66 -3.44
CA LEU A 15 -6.01 16.51 -2.57
C LEU A 15 -5.78 15.23 -3.38
N CYS A 16 -6.61 14.99 -4.41
CA CYS A 16 -6.42 13.88 -5.33
C CYS A 16 -5.12 13.99 -6.12
N ALA A 17 -4.75 15.19 -6.60
CA ALA A 17 -3.49 15.39 -7.32
C ALA A 17 -2.28 15.08 -6.42
N ALA A 18 -2.32 15.48 -5.16
CA ALA A 18 -1.26 15.13 -4.21
C ALA A 18 -1.17 13.62 -4.00
N GLN A 19 -2.31 12.95 -3.77
CA GLN A 19 -2.34 11.50 -3.61
C GLN A 19 -1.85 10.75 -4.86
N PHE A 20 -2.24 11.22 -6.04
CA PHE A 20 -1.85 10.65 -7.32
C PHE A 20 -0.33 10.61 -7.48
N VAL A 21 0.36 11.69 -7.11
CA VAL A 21 1.82 11.78 -7.19
C VAL A 21 2.48 10.76 -6.28
N LEU A 22 2.02 10.61 -5.04
CA LEU A 22 2.60 9.65 -4.09
C LEU A 22 2.45 8.21 -4.58
N ILE A 23 1.31 7.90 -5.22
CA ILE A 23 1.03 6.55 -5.73
C ILE A 23 1.83 6.27 -7.01
N ILE A 24 1.94 7.26 -7.91
CA ILE A 24 2.83 7.15 -9.07
C ILE A 24 4.24 6.84 -8.62
N ASP A 25 4.75 7.53 -7.61
CA ASP A 25 6.14 7.43 -7.16
C ASP A 25 6.51 6.04 -6.60
N VAL A 26 5.52 5.29 -6.08
CA VAL A 26 5.70 3.86 -5.71
C VAL A 26 5.97 3.01 -6.95
N VAL A 27 5.28 3.29 -8.05
CA VAL A 27 5.17 2.39 -9.19
C VAL A 27 6.16 2.74 -10.29
N ILE A 28 6.35 4.04 -10.54
CA ILE A 28 7.20 4.61 -11.59
C ILE A 28 8.64 4.13 -11.49
N VAL A 29 9.13 3.94 -10.26
CA VAL A 29 10.51 3.54 -9.99
C VAL A 29 10.78 2.10 -10.41
N ASN A 30 9.79 1.22 -10.34
CA ASN A 30 9.97 -0.20 -10.66
C ASN A 30 10.47 -0.39 -12.09
N VAL A 31 9.91 0.35 -13.04
CA VAL A 31 10.32 0.30 -14.46
C VAL A 31 11.74 0.85 -14.66
N ALA A 32 12.15 1.80 -13.83
CA ALA A 32 13.46 2.43 -13.89
C ALA A 32 14.57 1.64 -13.17
N VAL A 33 14.21 0.62 -12.39
CA VAL A 33 15.14 -0.14 -11.53
C VAL A 33 16.39 -0.64 -12.30
N PRO A 34 16.27 -1.28 -13.49
CA PRO A 34 17.46 -1.73 -14.21
C PRO A 34 18.38 -0.58 -14.67
N ALA A 35 17.80 0.55 -15.10
CA ALA A 35 18.57 1.73 -15.48
C ALA A 35 19.29 2.36 -14.28
N ILE A 36 18.63 2.41 -13.12
CA ILE A 36 19.22 2.85 -11.84
C ILE A 36 20.38 1.93 -11.43
N GLN A 37 20.20 0.61 -11.57
CA GLN A 37 21.21 -0.39 -11.25
C GLN A 37 22.48 -0.19 -12.08
N ALA A 38 22.33 -0.03 -13.39
CA ALA A 38 23.44 0.13 -14.33
C ALA A 38 24.20 1.45 -14.09
N ASP A 39 23.50 2.55 -13.83
CA ASP A 39 24.09 3.87 -13.67
C ASP A 39 24.80 4.05 -12.31
N LEU A 40 24.21 3.52 -11.22
CA LEU A 40 24.74 3.67 -9.86
C LEU A 40 25.58 2.49 -9.37
N GLY A 41 25.74 1.45 -10.19
CA GLY A 41 26.49 0.24 -9.82
C GLY A 41 25.91 -0.49 -8.61
N ILE A 42 24.58 -0.45 -8.43
CA ILE A 42 23.93 -1.05 -7.26
C ILE A 42 24.02 -2.58 -7.33
N ALA A 43 24.42 -3.20 -6.22
CA ALA A 43 24.44 -4.65 -6.11
C ALA A 43 23.02 -5.24 -6.28
N PRO A 44 22.82 -6.35 -7.00
CA PRO A 44 21.50 -6.93 -7.25
C PRO A 44 20.65 -7.15 -5.99
N ARG A 45 21.29 -7.63 -4.92
CA ARG A 45 20.65 -7.84 -3.59
C ARG A 45 20.11 -6.56 -2.96
N SER A 46 20.73 -5.42 -3.22
CA SER A 46 20.35 -4.12 -2.68
C SER A 46 19.38 -3.37 -3.60
N LEU A 47 19.12 -3.89 -4.79
CA LEU A 47 18.36 -3.18 -5.82
C LEU A 47 16.91 -2.93 -5.41
N GLN A 48 16.33 -3.88 -4.69
CA GLN A 48 14.98 -3.77 -4.11
C GLN A 48 14.84 -2.62 -3.11
N LEU A 49 15.93 -2.14 -2.47
CA LEU A 49 15.90 -1.02 -1.53
C LEU A 49 15.44 0.28 -2.21
N THR A 50 15.59 0.38 -3.53
CA THR A 50 15.09 1.51 -4.33
C THR A 50 13.58 1.72 -4.14
N GLY A 51 12.80 0.64 -4.10
CA GLY A 51 11.36 0.70 -3.82
C GLY A 51 11.04 0.61 -2.33
N VAL A 52 11.70 -0.31 -1.63
CA VAL A 52 11.42 -0.65 -0.23
C VAL A 52 11.67 0.53 0.71
N ALA A 53 12.76 1.30 0.54
CA ALA A 53 13.07 2.41 1.45
C ALA A 53 11.93 3.44 1.55
N TYR A 54 11.26 3.70 0.42
CA TYR A 54 10.10 4.58 0.35
C TYR A 54 8.87 3.96 1.00
N THR A 55 8.48 2.74 0.59
CA THR A 55 7.22 2.13 1.06
C THR A 55 7.27 1.77 2.54
N VAL A 56 8.45 1.43 3.07
CA VAL A 56 8.66 1.16 4.50
C VAL A 56 8.47 2.43 5.31
N THR A 57 9.16 3.52 4.96
CA THR A 57 9.01 4.79 5.69
C THR A 57 7.62 5.36 5.52
N PHE A 58 7.02 5.25 4.33
CA PHE A 58 5.65 5.66 4.07
C PHE A 58 4.65 4.88 4.95
N GLY A 59 4.66 3.55 4.85
CA GLY A 59 3.74 2.67 5.57
C GLY A 59 3.89 2.76 7.09
N SER A 60 5.13 2.76 7.58
CA SER A 60 5.42 2.77 9.02
C SER A 60 5.05 4.08 9.71
N LEU A 61 5.11 5.22 8.99
CA LEU A 61 4.84 6.55 9.55
C LEU A 61 3.40 7.02 9.35
N LEU A 62 2.56 6.32 8.55
CA LEU A 62 1.18 6.73 8.23
C LEU A 62 0.36 7.10 9.47
N ILE A 63 0.36 6.22 10.47
CA ILE A 63 -0.45 6.43 11.67
C ILE A 63 0.09 7.62 12.48
N LEU A 64 1.41 7.66 12.72
CA LEU A 64 2.05 8.76 13.44
C LEU A 64 1.80 10.10 12.73
N ALA A 65 1.87 10.13 11.40
CA ALA A 65 1.67 11.32 10.61
C ALA A 65 0.23 11.84 10.63
N GLY A 66 -0.77 10.96 10.58
CA GLY A 66 -2.18 11.34 10.75
C GLY A 66 -2.42 11.96 12.14
N ARG A 67 -1.82 11.35 13.16
CA ARG A 67 -1.87 11.79 14.55
C ARG A 67 -1.19 13.15 14.78
N LEU A 68 0.00 13.36 14.22
CA LEU A 68 0.68 14.67 14.21
C LEU A 68 -0.18 15.73 13.49
N GLY A 69 -0.88 15.32 12.44
CA GLY A 69 -1.86 16.15 11.74
C GLY A 69 -2.99 16.67 12.62
N ASP A 70 -3.52 15.82 13.49
CA ASP A 70 -4.57 16.19 14.43
C ASP A 70 -4.07 17.18 15.50
N LEU A 71 -2.81 17.04 15.95
CA LEU A 71 -2.19 17.91 16.95
C LEU A 71 -1.76 19.28 16.41
N TYR A 72 -1.01 19.28 15.31
CA TYR A 72 -0.34 20.46 14.78
C TYR A 72 -1.11 21.13 13.64
N GLY A 73 -2.17 20.48 13.15
CA GLY A 73 -3.03 20.94 12.08
C GLY A 73 -2.70 20.28 10.73
N ARG A 74 -3.70 19.60 10.16
CA ARG A 74 -3.57 18.78 8.94
C ARG A 74 -3.01 19.54 7.75
N ARG A 75 -3.44 20.79 7.52
CA ARG A 75 -2.90 21.64 6.43
C ARG A 75 -1.40 21.88 6.56
N ARG A 76 -0.89 22.11 7.78
CA ARG A 76 0.54 22.37 8.01
C ARG A 76 1.38 21.13 7.73
N LEU A 77 0.95 19.98 8.24
CA LEU A 77 1.64 18.72 8.04
C LEU A 77 1.63 18.29 6.58
N LEU A 78 0.52 18.54 5.89
CA LEU A 78 0.39 18.22 4.48
C LEU A 78 1.33 19.08 3.62
N VAL A 79 1.42 20.39 3.86
CA VAL A 79 2.39 21.27 3.16
C VAL A 79 3.83 20.91 3.50
N ALA A 80 4.13 20.63 4.78
CA ALA A 80 5.47 20.18 5.19
C ALA A 80 5.85 18.85 4.53
N GLY A 81 4.91 17.90 4.48
CA GLY A 81 5.08 16.62 3.82
C GLY A 81 5.39 16.75 2.34
N LEU A 82 4.67 17.60 1.62
CA LEU A 82 4.98 17.88 0.21
C LEU A 82 6.34 18.54 0.03
N ALA A 83 6.74 19.46 0.92
CA ALA A 83 8.04 20.09 0.85
C ALA A 83 9.17 19.05 1.04
N VAL A 84 9.03 18.18 2.04
CA VAL A 84 9.95 17.06 2.28
C VAL A 84 9.98 16.11 1.09
N PHE A 85 8.82 15.68 0.58
CA PHE A 85 8.72 14.81 -0.59
C PHE A 85 9.40 15.41 -1.82
N THR A 86 9.18 16.71 -2.07
CA THR A 86 9.75 17.42 -3.23
C THR A 86 11.26 17.56 -3.11
N ALA A 87 11.77 17.97 -1.95
CA ALA A 87 13.20 18.10 -1.70
C ALA A 87 13.91 16.74 -1.77
N ALA A 88 13.29 15.70 -1.22
CA ALA A 88 13.81 14.34 -1.28
C ALA A 88 13.76 13.76 -2.71
N SER A 89 12.78 14.15 -3.53
CA SER A 89 12.75 13.81 -4.96
C SER A 89 13.94 14.43 -5.70
N LEU A 90 14.26 15.70 -5.41
CA LEU A 90 15.47 16.31 -5.97
C LEU A 90 16.74 15.58 -5.52
N ALA A 91 16.82 15.19 -4.24
CA ALA A 91 17.95 14.41 -3.74
C ALA A 91 18.07 13.03 -4.44
N CYS A 92 16.95 12.38 -4.78
CA CYS A 92 16.97 11.14 -5.58
C CYS A 92 17.50 11.38 -6.99
N ALA A 93 17.09 12.46 -7.66
CA ALA A 93 17.57 12.81 -8.99
C ALA A 93 19.08 13.13 -9.02
N LEU A 94 19.61 13.69 -7.92
CA LEU A 94 21.01 14.05 -7.76
C LEU A 94 21.88 12.92 -7.18
N ALA A 95 21.32 11.74 -6.94
CA ALA A 95 22.09 10.64 -6.38
C ALA A 95 23.18 10.16 -7.36
N GLU A 96 24.38 9.97 -6.80
CA GLU A 96 25.58 9.45 -7.47
C GLU A 96 25.94 8.04 -6.98
N SER A 97 25.25 7.55 -5.94
CA SER A 97 25.46 6.21 -5.39
C SER A 97 24.17 5.64 -4.78
N GLY A 98 24.10 4.31 -4.67
CA GLY A 98 22.92 3.61 -4.16
C GLY A 98 22.47 4.07 -2.77
N TRP A 99 23.41 4.26 -1.83
CA TRP A 99 23.04 4.66 -0.46
C TRP A 99 22.42 6.06 -0.40
N GLN A 100 22.86 7.00 -1.25
CA GLN A 100 22.26 8.33 -1.36
C GLN A 100 20.83 8.23 -1.87
N LEU A 101 20.62 7.41 -2.90
CA LEU A 101 19.28 7.14 -3.43
C LEU A 101 18.39 6.53 -2.36
N PHE A 102 18.85 5.50 -1.64
CA PHE A 102 18.04 4.85 -0.59
C PHE A 102 17.68 5.80 0.55
N ALA A 103 18.62 6.63 1.00
CA ALA A 103 18.37 7.65 2.02
C ALA A 103 17.36 8.71 1.54
N ALA A 104 17.49 9.17 0.29
CA ALA A 104 16.56 10.10 -0.31
C ALA A 104 15.17 9.48 -0.52
N ARG A 105 15.07 8.21 -0.92
CA ARG A 105 13.81 7.44 -1.01
C ARG A 105 13.14 7.30 0.35
N ALA A 106 13.90 7.03 1.40
CA ALA A 106 13.40 7.01 2.77
C ALA A 106 12.83 8.37 3.18
N ALA A 107 13.53 9.47 2.87
CA ALA A 107 13.04 10.82 3.12
C ALA A 107 11.78 11.15 2.29
N GLN A 108 11.68 10.68 1.04
CA GLN A 108 10.47 10.81 0.23
C GLN A 108 9.29 10.09 0.90
N GLY A 109 9.48 8.87 1.42
CA GLY A 109 8.43 8.12 2.09
C GLY A 109 7.95 8.80 3.39
N VAL A 110 8.85 9.46 4.14
CA VAL A 110 8.46 10.36 5.25
C VAL A 110 7.52 11.47 4.75
N GLY A 111 7.88 12.13 3.65
CA GLY A 111 7.03 13.15 3.03
C GLY A 111 5.66 12.60 2.63
N ALA A 112 5.62 11.42 2.01
CA ALA A 112 4.38 10.75 1.62
C ALA A 112 3.49 10.40 2.83
N ALA A 113 4.09 9.93 3.93
CA ALA A 113 3.37 9.62 5.16
C ALA A 113 2.73 10.86 5.78
N LEU A 114 3.39 12.01 5.70
CA LEU A 114 2.84 13.29 6.15
C LEU A 114 1.68 13.78 5.28
N VAL A 115 1.64 13.43 3.99
CA VAL A 115 0.62 13.89 3.06
C VAL A 115 -0.63 13.01 3.06
N SER A 116 -0.49 11.71 2.79
CA SER A 116 -1.62 10.79 2.51
C SER A 116 -2.74 10.78 3.57
N PRO A 117 -2.48 10.52 4.87
CA PRO A 117 -3.54 10.44 5.88
C PRO A 117 -4.14 11.82 6.16
N ASN A 118 -3.33 12.88 6.09
CA ASN A 118 -3.78 14.25 6.28
C ASN A 118 -4.66 14.73 5.12
N ALA A 119 -4.35 14.33 3.89
CA ALA A 119 -5.11 14.65 2.70
C ALA A 119 -6.47 13.95 2.72
N LEU A 120 -6.50 12.65 3.00
CA LEU A 120 -7.76 11.90 3.14
C LEU A 120 -8.64 12.48 4.23
N ALA A 121 -8.05 12.85 5.36
CA ALA A 121 -8.82 13.32 6.50
C ALA A 121 -9.31 14.78 6.30
N LEU A 122 -8.61 15.60 5.50
CA LEU A 122 -9.12 16.89 5.01
C LEU A 122 -10.22 16.73 3.95
N LEU A 123 -10.14 15.69 3.11
CA LEU A 123 -11.21 15.35 2.17
C LEU A 123 -12.47 14.98 2.95
N VAL A 124 -12.40 13.99 3.84
CA VAL A 124 -13.54 13.54 4.66
C VAL A 124 -14.14 14.68 5.49
N GLY A 125 -13.32 15.54 6.09
CA GLY A 125 -13.79 16.67 6.90
C GLY A 125 -14.27 17.89 6.10
N GLY A 126 -13.92 18.00 4.82
CA GLY A 126 -14.29 19.12 3.96
C GLY A 126 -15.70 19.03 3.38
N PHE A 127 -16.26 17.82 3.26
CA PHE A 127 -17.59 17.57 2.71
C PHE A 127 -18.62 17.35 3.82
N ARG A 128 -19.58 18.27 3.94
CA ARG A 128 -20.64 18.24 4.96
C ARG A 128 -21.77 17.26 4.62
N ASP A 129 -22.02 17.06 3.32
CA ASP A 129 -23.04 16.14 2.81
C ASP A 129 -22.46 14.74 2.60
N ASP A 130 -23.15 13.72 3.13
CA ASP A 130 -22.70 12.33 3.08
C ASP A 130 -22.62 11.77 1.65
N ARG A 131 -23.51 12.22 0.76
CA ARG A 131 -23.53 11.81 -0.65
C ARG A 131 -22.39 12.46 -1.42
N GLU A 132 -22.09 13.73 -1.17
CA GLU A 132 -20.91 14.39 -1.74
C GLU A 132 -19.62 13.76 -1.22
N ARG A 133 -19.54 13.45 0.08
CA ARG A 133 -18.39 12.78 0.69
C ARG A 133 -18.15 11.40 0.08
N ASN A 134 -19.19 10.59 -0.09
CA ASN A 134 -19.08 9.27 -0.71
C ASN A 134 -18.63 9.38 -2.18
N ARG A 135 -19.12 10.38 -2.92
CA ARG A 135 -18.62 10.67 -4.29
C ARG A 135 -17.14 11.06 -4.29
N ALA A 136 -16.72 11.93 -3.36
CA ALA A 136 -15.33 12.34 -3.22
C ALA A 136 -14.42 11.16 -2.88
N LEU A 137 -14.84 10.26 -1.99
CA LEU A 137 -14.14 9.02 -1.67
C LEU A 137 -14.06 8.07 -2.89
N GLY A 138 -15.12 8.01 -3.70
CA GLY A 138 -15.10 7.28 -4.98
C GLY A 138 -14.06 7.83 -5.95
N VAL A 139 -13.97 9.16 -6.10
CA VAL A 139 -12.93 9.81 -6.92
C VAL A 139 -11.53 9.57 -6.34
N TRP A 140 -11.36 9.65 -5.02
CA TRP A 140 -10.10 9.36 -4.35
C TRP A 140 -9.61 7.94 -4.65
N ALA A 141 -10.49 6.94 -4.53
CA ALA A 141 -10.17 5.55 -4.86
C ALA A 141 -9.85 5.38 -6.36
N ALA A 142 -10.61 6.02 -7.25
CA ALA A 142 -10.36 5.97 -8.69
C ALA A 142 -8.99 6.57 -9.06
N VAL A 143 -8.62 7.70 -8.44
CA VAL A 143 -7.32 8.35 -8.63
C VAL A 143 -6.19 7.45 -8.12
N ALA A 144 -6.40 6.77 -6.99
CA ALA A 144 -5.43 5.81 -6.48
C ALA A 144 -5.21 4.65 -7.45
N SER A 145 -6.28 4.07 -7.99
CA SER A 145 -6.17 3.03 -9.02
C SER A 145 -5.52 3.54 -10.31
N ALA A 146 -5.90 4.75 -10.77
CA ALA A 146 -5.34 5.37 -11.98
C ALA A 146 -3.84 5.69 -11.83
N GLY A 147 -3.39 6.08 -10.64
CA GLY A 147 -1.98 6.33 -10.34
C GLY A 147 -1.10 5.10 -10.56
N ALA A 148 -1.59 3.92 -10.18
CA ALA A 148 -0.85 2.67 -10.40
C ALA A 148 -0.62 2.38 -11.90
N VAL A 149 -1.60 2.70 -12.74
CA VAL A 149 -1.52 2.61 -14.22
C VAL A 149 -0.52 3.61 -14.77
N ALA A 150 -0.77 4.86 -14.43
CA ALA A 150 -0.05 5.99 -14.99
C ALA A 150 1.41 5.88 -14.59
N GLY A 151 1.71 5.40 -13.38
CA GLY A 151 3.07 5.16 -12.91
C GLY A 151 3.86 4.23 -13.80
N GLN A 152 3.33 3.06 -14.19
CA GLN A 152 4.05 2.12 -15.07
C GLN A 152 4.32 2.73 -16.45
N LEU A 153 3.30 3.37 -17.05
CA LEU A 153 3.41 3.95 -18.38
C LEU A 153 4.33 5.19 -18.41
N LEU A 154 4.07 6.14 -17.51
CA LEU A 154 4.89 7.36 -17.38
C LEU A 154 6.31 7.00 -16.98
N GLY A 155 6.50 5.97 -16.14
CA GLY A 155 7.83 5.49 -15.76
C GLY A 155 8.60 4.97 -16.95
N GLY A 156 7.96 4.15 -17.79
CA GLY A 156 8.55 3.69 -19.04
C GLY A 156 8.91 4.85 -19.97
N VAL A 157 7.96 5.75 -20.26
CA VAL A 157 8.18 6.91 -21.14
C VAL A 157 9.32 7.80 -20.63
N ILE A 158 9.27 8.20 -19.35
CA ILE A 158 10.23 9.14 -18.78
C ILE A 158 11.61 8.51 -18.69
N THR A 159 11.70 7.25 -18.26
CA THR A 159 12.98 6.54 -18.16
C THR A 159 13.63 6.38 -19.53
N GLU A 160 12.84 6.12 -20.57
CA GLU A 160 13.36 5.94 -21.93
C GLU A 160 13.76 7.26 -22.61
N THR A 161 13.03 8.35 -22.35
CA THR A 161 13.24 9.64 -23.05
C THR A 161 14.18 10.59 -22.31
N VAL A 162 14.04 10.70 -20.99
CA VAL A 162 14.78 11.66 -20.13
C VAL A 162 15.81 10.94 -19.26
N GLY A 163 15.73 9.61 -19.16
CA GLY A 163 16.50 8.82 -18.22
C GLY A 163 15.81 8.67 -16.86
N TRP A 164 16.31 7.75 -16.04
CA TRP A 164 15.69 7.41 -14.76
C TRP A 164 15.59 8.60 -13.80
N ARG A 165 16.53 9.56 -13.85
CA ARG A 165 16.47 10.79 -13.02
C ARG A 165 15.21 11.61 -13.27
N GLY A 166 14.67 11.56 -14.49
CA GLY A 166 13.44 12.25 -14.88
C GLY A 166 12.22 11.86 -14.04
N ILE A 167 12.15 10.60 -13.56
CA ILE A 167 11.02 10.11 -12.75
C ILE A 167 10.94 10.82 -11.39
N PHE A 168 12.07 11.34 -10.91
CA PHE A 168 12.12 12.12 -9.68
C PHE A 168 11.99 13.61 -9.96
N LEU A 169 12.55 14.09 -11.08
CA LEU A 169 12.45 15.51 -11.47
C LEU A 169 11.02 15.95 -11.78
N VAL A 170 10.16 15.05 -12.29
CA VAL A 170 8.74 15.37 -12.54
C VAL A 170 7.99 15.75 -11.25
N ASN A 171 8.43 15.26 -10.09
CA ASN A 171 7.83 15.59 -8.80
C ASN A 171 8.07 17.04 -8.38
N LEU A 172 9.11 17.71 -8.89
CA LEU A 172 9.45 19.09 -8.53
C LEU A 172 8.37 20.10 -8.95
N PRO A 173 8.01 20.21 -10.24
CA PRO A 173 6.96 21.14 -10.65
C PRO A 173 5.63 20.77 -10.02
N VAL A 174 5.31 19.48 -9.91
CA VAL A 174 4.03 19.03 -9.34
C VAL A 174 3.94 19.34 -7.84
N GLY A 175 5.00 19.07 -7.09
CA GLY A 175 5.10 19.37 -5.66
C GLY A 175 4.99 20.88 -5.40
N ALA A 176 5.69 21.71 -6.17
CA ALA A 176 5.60 23.16 -6.07
C ALA A 176 4.18 23.67 -6.35
N ILE A 177 3.54 23.19 -7.42
CA ILE A 177 2.16 23.56 -7.75
C ILE A 177 1.19 23.11 -6.66
N ALA A 178 1.33 21.88 -6.14
CA ALA A 178 0.47 21.34 -5.10
C ALA A 178 0.60 22.13 -3.79
N ILE A 179 1.83 22.50 -3.39
CA ILE A 179 2.07 23.36 -2.22
C ILE A 179 1.35 24.71 -2.38
N VAL A 180 1.54 25.38 -3.51
CA VAL A 180 0.89 26.67 -3.78
C VAL A 180 -0.64 26.53 -3.78
N ALA A 181 -1.16 25.48 -4.42
CA ALA A 181 -2.60 25.21 -4.47
C ALA A 181 -3.17 24.96 -3.07
N MET A 182 -2.48 24.19 -2.22
CA MET A 182 -2.92 23.90 -0.85
C MET A 182 -2.87 25.11 0.06
N LEU A 183 -1.86 25.96 -0.11
CA LEU A 183 -1.78 27.21 0.61
C LEU A 183 -2.93 28.16 0.22
N ARG A 184 -3.49 28.06 -0.98
CA ARG A 184 -4.62 28.91 -1.42
C ARG A 184 -5.99 28.32 -1.13
N VAL A 185 -6.16 27.01 -1.28
CA VAL A 185 -7.46 26.34 -1.31
C VAL A 185 -7.84 25.75 0.05
N VAL A 186 -6.88 25.19 0.79
CA VAL A 186 -7.16 24.51 2.06
C VAL A 186 -7.22 25.57 3.18
N PRO A 187 -8.35 25.69 3.90
CA PRO A 187 -8.45 26.64 5.01
C PRO A 187 -7.51 26.28 6.16
N SER A 188 -6.92 27.27 6.83
CA SER A 188 -6.23 27.03 8.09
C SER A 188 -7.23 26.91 9.24
N VAL A 189 -7.77 25.71 9.46
CA VAL A 189 -8.57 25.45 10.66
C VAL A 189 -7.62 25.10 11.80
N ARG A 190 -7.71 25.85 12.92
CA ARG A 190 -6.98 25.47 14.14
C ARG A 190 -7.63 24.20 14.71
N PRO A 191 -6.85 23.19 15.14
CA PRO A 191 -7.41 22.01 15.76
C PRO A 191 -8.25 22.42 16.98
N PRO A 192 -9.40 21.76 17.24
CA PRO A 192 -10.22 22.05 18.41
C PRO A 192 -9.39 21.90 19.69
N ARG A 193 -9.28 22.98 20.46
CA ARG A 193 -8.70 22.93 21.81
C ARG A 193 -9.84 22.64 22.78
N GLY A 194 -10.00 21.38 23.19
CA GLY A 194 -11.00 21.00 24.18
C GLY A 194 -10.69 19.65 24.82
N ASP A 195 -11.13 19.48 26.06
CA ASP A 195 -10.86 18.36 26.98
C ASP A 195 -11.29 16.96 26.49
N GLY A 196 -11.88 16.87 25.29
CA GLY A 196 -12.23 15.64 24.58
C GLY A 196 -11.31 15.28 23.41
N ALA A 197 -10.19 16.00 23.23
CA ALA A 197 -9.14 15.57 22.30
C ALA A 197 -8.65 14.19 22.75
N ALA A 198 -9.03 13.15 21.99
CA ALA A 198 -8.59 11.79 22.26
C ALA A 198 -7.09 11.81 22.54
N ARG A 199 -6.70 11.38 23.76
CA ARG A 199 -5.30 11.38 24.18
C ARG A 199 -4.55 10.65 23.08
N LEU A 200 -3.58 11.33 22.48
CA LEU A 200 -2.99 10.88 21.24
C LEU A 200 -1.84 9.94 21.60
N ASP A 201 -1.95 8.66 21.24
CA ASP A 201 -0.89 7.68 21.51
C ASP A 201 0.29 7.83 20.53
N VAL A 202 1.02 8.93 20.69
CA VAL A 202 2.22 9.24 19.89
C VAL A 202 3.32 8.21 20.13
N ALA A 203 3.40 7.69 21.36
CA ALA A 203 4.38 6.68 21.75
C ALA A 203 4.08 5.33 21.09
N GLY A 204 2.81 4.87 21.12
CA GLY A 204 2.36 3.66 20.42
C GLY A 204 2.56 3.77 18.91
N ALA A 205 2.21 4.91 18.31
CA ALA A 205 2.43 5.16 16.88
C ALA A 205 3.93 5.11 16.51
N ALA A 206 4.81 5.75 17.29
CA ALA A 206 6.26 5.72 17.06
C ALA A 206 6.86 4.33 17.24
N LEU A 207 6.42 3.58 18.26
CA LEU A 207 6.86 2.20 18.49
C LEU A 207 6.43 1.28 17.35
N LEU A 208 5.19 1.42 16.86
CA LEU A 208 4.71 0.67 15.71
C LEU A 208 5.54 1.00 14.46
N THR A 209 5.87 2.29 14.23
CA THR A 209 6.79 2.69 13.17
C THR A 209 8.14 1.98 13.28
N VAL A 210 8.74 1.95 14.47
CA VAL A 210 10.04 1.30 14.71
C VAL A 210 9.97 -0.19 14.45
N VAL A 211 8.93 -0.88 14.91
CA VAL A 211 8.73 -2.31 14.67
C VAL A 211 8.63 -2.59 13.17
N LEU A 212 7.77 -1.86 12.47
CA LEU A 212 7.52 -2.07 11.04
C LEU A 212 8.76 -1.73 10.20
N GLY A 213 9.39 -0.59 10.46
CA GLY A 213 10.60 -0.16 9.80
C GLY A 213 11.77 -1.11 10.03
N GLY A 214 11.99 -1.52 11.28
CA GLY A 214 13.07 -2.44 11.64
C GLY A 214 12.88 -3.84 11.05
N VAL A 215 11.65 -4.37 11.05
CA VAL A 215 11.33 -5.64 10.38
C VAL A 215 11.61 -5.53 8.89
N SER A 216 11.12 -4.49 8.21
CA SER A 216 11.36 -4.36 6.77
C SER A 216 12.82 -4.13 6.40
N LEU A 217 13.60 -3.41 7.21
CA LEU A 217 15.05 -3.24 6.99
C LEU A 217 15.82 -4.54 7.19
N LEU A 218 15.49 -5.32 8.23
CA LEU A 218 16.06 -6.65 8.43
C LEU A 218 15.75 -7.59 7.27
N LEU A 219 14.53 -7.53 6.76
CA LEU A 219 14.09 -8.36 5.65
C LEU A 219 14.70 -7.92 4.31
N ALA A 220 15.06 -6.64 4.18
CA ALA A 220 15.72 -6.11 2.99
C ALA A 220 17.23 -6.38 2.95
N ASP A 221 17.85 -6.71 4.10
CA ASP A 221 19.30 -6.89 4.26
C ASP A 221 19.64 -8.17 5.04
N VAL A 222 18.99 -9.29 4.71
CA VAL A 222 19.06 -10.56 5.46
C VAL A 222 20.47 -11.18 5.51
N VAL A 223 21.46 -10.73 4.74
CA VAL A 223 22.62 -11.60 4.40
C VAL A 223 24.02 -11.09 4.81
N ASP A 224 24.22 -9.83 5.20
CA ASP A 224 25.58 -9.34 5.55
C ASP A 224 25.74 -8.86 7.01
N LEU A 225 24.68 -8.85 7.81
CA LEU A 225 24.84 -8.62 9.25
C LEU A 225 25.49 -9.85 9.89
N PRO A 226 26.64 -9.71 10.57
CA PRO A 226 27.19 -10.81 11.37
C PRO A 226 26.14 -11.27 12.39
N ALA A 227 26.23 -12.51 12.86
CA ALA A 227 25.26 -13.08 13.80
C ALA A 227 24.97 -12.17 15.02
N ALA A 228 25.97 -11.40 15.48
CA ALA A 228 25.83 -10.38 16.52
C ALA A 228 24.95 -9.18 16.09
N GLY A 229 25.05 -8.73 14.84
CA GLY A 229 24.18 -7.70 14.27
C GLY A 229 22.73 -8.18 14.19
N LEU A 230 22.50 -9.40 13.68
CA LEU A 230 21.18 -10.02 13.66
C LEU A 230 20.58 -10.16 15.06
N ALA A 231 21.39 -10.61 16.04
CA ALA A 231 20.97 -10.72 17.43
C ALA A 231 20.62 -9.34 18.02
N ALA A 232 21.42 -8.31 17.75
CA ALA A 232 21.16 -6.95 18.21
C ALA A 232 19.84 -6.41 17.63
N VAL A 233 19.57 -6.59 16.34
CA VAL A 233 18.31 -6.12 15.76
C VAL A 233 17.12 -6.96 16.26
N ALA A 234 17.28 -8.27 16.43
CA ALA A 234 16.25 -9.13 17.02
C ALA A 234 15.90 -8.70 18.46
N VAL A 235 16.90 -8.34 19.27
CA VAL A 235 16.71 -7.79 20.62
C VAL A 235 15.97 -6.46 20.57
N VAL A 236 16.39 -5.53 19.68
CA VAL A 236 15.74 -4.22 19.52
C VAL A 236 14.29 -4.37 19.05
N LEU A 237 14.02 -5.24 18.09
CA LEU A 237 12.66 -5.51 17.62
C LEU A 237 11.80 -6.16 18.70
N THR A 238 12.33 -7.15 19.42
CA THR A 238 11.59 -7.82 20.51
C THR A 238 11.26 -6.82 21.61
N ALA A 239 12.21 -5.94 21.95
CA ALA A 239 12.01 -4.85 22.90
C ALA A 239 10.99 -3.83 22.38
N ALA A 240 11.02 -3.47 21.09
CA ALA A 240 10.09 -2.53 20.47
C ALA A 240 8.65 -3.10 20.42
N VAL A 241 8.50 -4.39 20.09
CA VAL A 241 7.20 -5.10 20.13
C VAL A 241 6.69 -5.18 21.57
N ALA A 242 7.54 -5.54 22.53
CA ALA A 242 7.16 -5.61 23.94
C ALA A 242 6.74 -4.23 24.48
N ALA A 243 7.47 -3.17 24.11
CA ALA A 243 7.16 -1.79 24.46
C ALA A 243 5.87 -1.31 23.79
N LEU A 244 5.63 -1.68 22.52
CA LEU A 244 4.38 -1.38 21.81
C LEU A 244 3.20 -2.02 22.51
N VAL A 245 3.27 -3.34 22.76
CA VAL A 245 2.21 -4.07 23.46
C VAL A 245 1.94 -3.49 24.84
N ARG A 246 2.99 -3.10 25.57
CA ARG A 246 2.85 -2.48 26.90
C ARG A 246 2.22 -1.09 26.82
N THR A 247 2.59 -0.28 25.84
CA THR A 247 2.06 1.07 25.61
C THR A 247 0.60 1.00 25.21
N GLU A 248 0.26 0.21 24.20
CA GLU A 248 -1.12 0.02 23.71
C GLU A 248 -2.05 -0.55 24.79
N ARG A 249 -1.57 -1.45 25.65
CA ARG A 249 -2.38 -1.99 26.77
C ARG A 249 -2.67 -0.98 27.88
N ARG A 250 -1.83 0.05 28.02
CA ARG A 250 -1.93 1.06 29.09
C ARG A 250 -2.54 2.36 28.60
N HIS A 251 -2.51 2.61 27.30
CA HIS A 251 -3.00 3.83 26.73
C HIS A 251 -4.54 3.83 26.75
N PRO A 252 -5.19 4.91 27.26
CA PRO A 252 -6.66 4.99 27.30
C PRO A 252 -7.31 5.09 25.91
N ASP A 253 -6.52 5.43 24.88
CA ASP A 253 -6.95 5.41 23.48
C ASP A 253 -5.87 4.79 22.56
N PRO A 254 -5.76 3.45 22.49
CA PRO A 254 -4.71 2.76 21.73
C PRO A 254 -4.83 2.98 20.21
N VAL A 255 -3.70 2.98 19.50
CA VAL A 255 -3.64 3.08 18.04
C VAL A 255 -4.31 1.88 17.38
N VAL A 256 -4.02 0.68 17.88
CA VAL A 256 -4.64 -0.57 17.43
C VAL A 256 -5.37 -1.18 18.62
N PRO A 257 -6.65 -0.85 18.80
CA PRO A 257 -7.43 -1.43 19.88
C PRO A 257 -7.39 -2.96 19.79
N GLY A 258 -6.93 -3.61 20.87
CA GLY A 258 -6.78 -5.07 20.89
C GLY A 258 -8.08 -5.84 20.58
N PHE A 259 -9.25 -5.21 20.78
CA PHE A 259 -10.53 -5.80 20.41
C PHE A 259 -10.70 -5.94 18.88
N LEU A 260 -10.12 -5.05 18.07
CA LEU A 260 -10.14 -5.18 16.61
C LEU A 260 -9.36 -6.41 16.16
N LEU A 261 -8.24 -6.72 16.82
CA LEU A 261 -7.44 -7.92 16.51
C LEU A 261 -8.08 -9.22 17.01
N ARG A 262 -8.99 -9.15 17.98
CA ARG A 262 -9.81 -10.29 18.42
C ARG A 262 -10.97 -10.58 17.47
N ALA A 263 -11.43 -9.57 16.73
CA ALA A 263 -12.46 -9.75 15.72
C ALA A 263 -11.89 -10.54 14.53
N ARG A 264 -12.25 -11.82 14.43
CA ARG A 264 -11.76 -12.74 13.40
C ARG A 264 -11.89 -12.19 11.97
N PRO A 265 -13.00 -11.53 11.55
CA PRO A 265 -13.10 -10.93 10.23
C PRO A 265 -12.05 -9.84 9.98
N VAL A 266 -11.79 -9.00 10.98
CA VAL A 266 -10.80 -7.92 10.91
C VAL A 266 -9.39 -8.50 10.83
N LEU A 267 -9.06 -9.47 11.69
CA LEU A 267 -7.75 -10.13 11.69
C LEU A 267 -7.45 -10.80 10.34
N VAL A 268 -8.39 -11.61 9.82
CA VAL A 268 -8.25 -12.27 8.52
C VAL A 268 -8.13 -11.24 7.40
N ALA A 269 -8.97 -10.21 7.39
CA ALA A 269 -8.90 -9.16 6.37
C ALA A 269 -7.52 -8.47 6.33
N ASN A 270 -7.03 -8.01 7.47
CA ASN A 270 -5.73 -7.33 7.54
C ASN A 270 -4.57 -8.26 7.13
N THR A 271 -4.60 -9.53 7.55
CA THR A 271 -3.55 -10.49 7.25
C THR A 271 -3.57 -10.91 5.78
N SER A 272 -4.76 -11.19 5.22
CA SER A 272 -4.92 -11.51 3.79
C SER A 272 -4.54 -10.32 2.91
N LEU A 273 -4.84 -9.07 3.30
CA LEU A 273 -4.41 -7.90 2.54
C LEU A 273 -2.90 -7.72 2.56
N LEU A 274 -2.29 -7.88 3.74
CA LEU A 274 -0.85 -7.77 3.92
C LEU A 274 -0.11 -8.76 3.00
N LEU A 275 -0.54 -10.03 3.00
CA LEU A 275 0.03 -11.08 2.15
C LEU A 275 -0.23 -10.81 0.66
N SER A 276 -1.45 -10.41 0.30
CA SER A 276 -1.83 -10.18 -1.11
C SER A 276 -1.13 -8.95 -1.70
N ALA A 277 -0.99 -7.87 -0.93
CA ALA A 277 -0.27 -6.67 -1.34
C ALA A 277 1.22 -6.96 -1.51
N GLY A 278 1.81 -7.74 -0.59
CA GLY A 278 3.19 -8.17 -0.69
C GLY A 278 3.47 -9.05 -1.91
N ALA A 279 2.63 -10.05 -2.15
CA ALA A 279 2.72 -10.92 -3.31
C ALA A 279 2.59 -10.14 -4.63
N LEU A 280 1.65 -9.19 -4.70
CA LEU A 280 1.47 -8.33 -5.88
C LEU A 280 2.71 -7.47 -6.14
N GLY A 281 3.22 -6.77 -5.13
CA GLY A 281 4.41 -5.93 -5.26
C GLY A 281 5.65 -6.72 -5.73
N ALA A 282 5.91 -7.87 -5.10
CA ALA A 282 7.01 -8.75 -5.49
C ALA A 282 6.85 -9.31 -6.91
N THR A 283 5.63 -9.72 -7.29
CA THR A 283 5.35 -10.26 -8.62
C THR A 283 5.59 -9.20 -9.70
N LEU A 284 5.13 -7.96 -9.49
CA LEU A 284 5.35 -6.88 -10.46
C LEU A 284 6.83 -6.51 -10.59
N TYR A 285 7.59 -6.55 -9.49
CA TYR A 285 9.04 -6.35 -9.52
C TYR A 285 9.74 -7.45 -10.33
N VAL A 286 9.48 -8.73 -10.03
CA VAL A 286 10.07 -9.86 -10.77
C VAL A 286 9.66 -9.83 -12.24
N ALA A 287 8.39 -9.54 -12.54
CA ALA A 287 7.91 -9.42 -13.92
C ALA A 287 8.59 -8.29 -14.70
N THR A 288 8.86 -7.16 -14.03
CA THR A 288 9.62 -6.06 -14.62
C THR A 288 11.02 -6.51 -15.00
N LEU A 289 11.70 -7.22 -14.09
CA LEU A 289 13.04 -7.74 -14.34
C LEU A 289 13.04 -8.78 -15.46
N VAL A 290 12.13 -9.77 -15.44
CA VAL A 290 12.01 -10.77 -16.52
C VAL A 290 11.83 -10.11 -17.88
N MET A 291 10.93 -9.13 -17.98
CA MET A 291 10.70 -8.43 -19.25
C MET A 291 11.96 -7.68 -19.72
N GLN A 292 12.68 -6.99 -18.83
CA GLN A 292 13.84 -6.18 -19.24
C GLN A 292 15.13 -6.99 -19.40
N THR A 293 15.43 -7.92 -18.49
CA THR A 293 16.69 -8.67 -18.49
C THR A 293 16.63 -9.95 -19.33
N THR A 294 15.49 -10.64 -19.34
CA THR A 294 15.34 -11.91 -20.07
C THR A 294 14.75 -11.69 -21.46
N MET A 295 13.68 -10.89 -21.58
CA MET A 295 13.02 -10.62 -22.86
C MET A 295 13.60 -9.41 -23.62
N GLY A 296 14.56 -8.69 -23.03
CA GLY A 296 15.21 -7.54 -23.65
C GLY A 296 14.30 -6.33 -23.91
N TYR A 297 13.21 -6.19 -23.15
CA TYR A 297 12.31 -5.05 -23.30
C TYR A 297 12.96 -3.77 -22.77
N GLY A 298 12.79 -2.67 -23.50
CA GLY A 298 13.08 -1.34 -22.98
C GLY A 298 12.03 -0.87 -21.95
N PRO A 299 12.32 0.18 -21.17
CA PRO A 299 11.43 0.71 -20.13
C PRO A 299 10.01 1.00 -20.63
N LEU A 300 9.83 1.65 -21.78
CA LEU A 300 8.50 1.96 -22.32
C LEU A 300 7.72 0.69 -22.64
N ARG A 301 8.36 -0.28 -23.28
CA ARG A 301 7.72 -1.55 -23.65
C ARG A 301 7.33 -2.35 -22.41
N THR A 302 8.14 -2.33 -21.36
CA THR A 302 7.79 -2.92 -20.06
C THR A 302 6.61 -2.22 -19.40
N GLY A 303 6.59 -0.88 -19.38
CA GLY A 303 5.46 -0.10 -18.87
C GLY A 303 4.15 -0.40 -19.62
N LEU A 304 4.22 -0.48 -20.96
CA LEU A 304 3.08 -0.88 -21.80
C LEU A 304 2.63 -2.32 -21.52
N GLY A 305 3.56 -3.22 -21.17
CA GLY A 305 3.27 -4.58 -20.73
C GLY A 305 2.43 -4.66 -19.44
N PHE A 306 2.33 -3.60 -18.64
CA PHE A 306 1.44 -3.57 -17.48
C PHE A 306 0.09 -2.89 -17.75
N ALA A 307 -0.11 -2.29 -18.92
CA ALA A 307 -1.37 -1.63 -19.27
C ALA A 307 -2.58 -2.59 -19.31
N PRO A 308 -2.48 -3.84 -19.80
CA PRO A 308 -3.62 -4.76 -19.77
C PRO A 308 -4.14 -5.06 -18.36
N ILE A 309 -3.23 -5.27 -17.38
CA ILE A 309 -3.58 -5.49 -15.96
C ILE A 309 -4.43 -4.35 -15.44
N THR A 310 -4.04 -3.12 -15.75
CA THR A 310 -4.80 -1.95 -15.37
C THR A 310 -6.23 -2.02 -15.87
N VAL A 311 -6.40 -2.28 -17.17
CA VAL A 311 -7.72 -2.25 -17.81
C VAL A 311 -8.61 -3.28 -17.12
N ILE A 312 -8.05 -4.45 -16.81
CA ILE A 312 -8.74 -5.49 -16.05
C ILE A 312 -9.17 -4.98 -14.67
N VAL A 313 -8.26 -4.37 -13.89
CA VAL A 313 -8.61 -3.83 -12.57
C VAL A 313 -9.70 -2.76 -12.67
N LEU A 314 -9.59 -1.84 -13.63
CA LEU A 314 -10.59 -0.79 -13.86
C LEU A 314 -11.96 -1.36 -14.25
N LEU A 315 -11.99 -2.52 -14.92
CA LEU A 315 -13.23 -3.22 -15.23
C LEU A 315 -13.77 -3.99 -14.01
N VAL A 316 -12.92 -4.64 -13.22
CA VAL A 316 -13.36 -5.47 -12.09
C VAL A 316 -13.80 -4.61 -10.89
N SER A 317 -13.05 -3.57 -10.54
CA SER A 317 -13.27 -2.77 -9.32
C SER A 317 -14.68 -2.16 -9.18
N PRO A 318 -15.29 -1.55 -10.21
CA PRO A 318 -16.65 -0.99 -10.09
C PRO A 318 -17.72 -2.05 -9.79
N ARG A 319 -17.46 -3.32 -10.12
CA ARG A 319 -18.39 -4.43 -9.93
C ARG A 319 -18.28 -5.05 -8.54
N ALA A 320 -17.30 -4.64 -7.74
CA ALA A 320 -17.01 -5.26 -6.45
C ALA A 320 -18.20 -5.24 -5.48
N GLY A 321 -18.93 -4.13 -5.37
CA GLY A 321 -20.10 -4.03 -4.47
C GLY A 321 -21.19 -5.06 -4.82
N ALA A 322 -21.60 -5.11 -6.09
CA ALA A 322 -22.58 -6.08 -6.57
C ALA A 322 -22.11 -7.54 -6.42
N LEU A 323 -20.81 -7.79 -6.61
CA LEU A 323 -20.22 -9.11 -6.39
C LEU A 323 -20.24 -9.49 -4.89
N ILE A 324 -19.94 -8.56 -3.99
CA ILE A 324 -19.99 -8.77 -2.53
C ILE A 324 -21.42 -9.09 -2.10
N GLU A 325 -22.41 -8.34 -2.57
CA GLU A 325 -23.83 -8.58 -2.29
C GLU A 325 -24.28 -9.96 -2.78
N ARG A 326 -23.84 -10.37 -3.97
CA ARG A 326 -24.27 -11.63 -4.60
C ARG A 326 -23.58 -12.87 -4.02
N PHE A 327 -22.27 -12.81 -3.79
CA PHE A 327 -21.46 -13.99 -3.44
C PHE A 327 -20.95 -13.99 -2.01
N GLY A 328 -20.97 -12.84 -1.34
CA GLY A 328 -20.36 -12.64 -0.03
C GLY A 328 -18.85 -12.43 -0.09
N ALA A 329 -18.33 -11.60 0.82
CA ALA A 329 -16.91 -11.25 0.86
C ALA A 329 -15.96 -12.47 1.01
N PRO A 330 -16.22 -13.47 1.88
CA PRO A 330 -15.32 -14.61 2.03
C PRO A 330 -15.12 -15.42 0.74
N ARG A 331 -16.18 -15.68 -0.03
CA ARG A 331 -16.08 -16.46 -1.28
C ARG A 331 -15.26 -15.73 -2.34
N LEU A 332 -15.41 -14.41 -2.42
CA LEU A 332 -14.62 -13.58 -3.33
C LEU A 332 -13.14 -13.53 -2.96
N LEU A 333 -12.82 -13.48 -1.67
CA LEU A 333 -11.43 -13.56 -1.20
C LEU A 333 -10.76 -14.89 -1.59
N VAL A 334 -11.48 -16.00 -1.42
CA VAL A 334 -10.97 -17.33 -1.81
C VAL A 334 -10.78 -17.43 -3.31
N ALA A 335 -11.75 -16.97 -4.10
CA ALA A 335 -11.66 -16.94 -5.56
C ALA A 335 -10.51 -16.05 -6.03
N GLY A 336 -10.35 -14.87 -5.42
CA GLY A 336 -9.29 -13.93 -5.74
C GLY A 336 -7.90 -14.48 -5.41
N ALA A 337 -7.75 -15.13 -4.25
CA ALA A 337 -6.53 -15.82 -3.87
C ALA A 337 -6.20 -17.00 -4.80
N ALA A 338 -7.20 -17.82 -5.17
CA ALA A 338 -7.02 -18.93 -6.09
C ALA A 338 -6.56 -18.47 -7.48
N LEU A 339 -7.17 -17.40 -8.02
CA LEU A 339 -6.72 -16.79 -9.28
C LEU A 339 -5.33 -16.19 -9.16
N GLY A 340 -5.01 -15.58 -8.02
CA GLY A 340 -3.67 -15.09 -7.71
C GLY A 340 -2.62 -16.21 -7.76
N VAL A 341 -2.87 -17.31 -7.04
CA VAL A 341 -2.01 -18.52 -7.02
C VAL A 341 -1.84 -19.09 -8.42
N ALA A 342 -2.93 -19.23 -9.18
CA ALA A 342 -2.89 -19.73 -10.55
C ALA A 342 -2.08 -18.79 -11.46
N GLY A 343 -2.26 -17.47 -11.32
CA GLY A 343 -1.54 -16.47 -12.09
C GLY A 343 -0.04 -16.46 -11.82
N THR A 344 0.36 -16.40 -10.55
CA THR A 344 1.78 -16.46 -10.16
C THR A 344 2.39 -17.83 -10.44
N GLY A 345 1.64 -18.91 -10.26
CA GLY A 345 2.09 -20.26 -10.62
C GLY A 345 2.34 -20.40 -12.12
N LEU A 346 1.45 -19.84 -12.95
CA LEU A 346 1.64 -19.81 -14.39
C LEU A 346 2.89 -19.01 -14.77
N LEU A 347 3.11 -17.83 -14.17
CA LEU A 347 4.34 -17.04 -14.35
C LEU A 347 5.59 -17.83 -13.95
N ALA A 348 5.53 -18.62 -12.87
CA ALA A 348 6.65 -19.45 -12.43
C ALA A 348 6.96 -20.58 -13.43
N VAL A 349 5.93 -21.20 -14.01
CA VAL A 349 6.09 -22.29 -14.98
C VAL A 349 6.59 -21.78 -16.33
N THR A 350 6.13 -20.60 -16.77
CA THR A 350 6.56 -20.01 -18.04
C THR A 350 7.91 -19.31 -17.95
N ALA A 351 8.34 -18.94 -16.74
CA ALA A 351 9.63 -18.30 -16.51
C ALA A 351 10.79 -19.20 -17.00
N GLY A 352 11.53 -18.71 -17.99
CA GLY A 352 12.68 -19.40 -18.57
C GLY A 352 12.36 -20.38 -19.70
N VAL A 353 11.08 -20.54 -20.06
CA VAL A 353 10.64 -21.42 -21.17
C VAL A 353 9.89 -20.66 -22.25
N ALA A 354 9.20 -19.59 -21.89
CA ALA A 354 8.48 -18.74 -22.82
C ALA A 354 9.30 -17.48 -23.17
N ASP A 355 9.66 -17.34 -24.44
CA ASP A 355 10.39 -16.17 -24.96
C ASP A 355 9.48 -14.98 -25.31
N ASP A 356 8.16 -15.18 -25.29
CA ASP A 356 7.18 -14.18 -25.70
C ASP A 356 6.30 -13.69 -24.54
N TYR A 357 5.99 -12.40 -24.54
CA TYR A 357 5.18 -11.76 -23.50
C TYR A 357 3.74 -12.28 -23.48
N TRP A 358 3.15 -12.53 -24.65
CA TRP A 358 1.73 -12.89 -24.76
C TRP A 358 1.44 -14.28 -24.22
N THR A 359 2.40 -15.18 -24.29
CA THR A 359 2.29 -16.55 -23.77
C THR A 359 2.96 -16.70 -22.41
N GLY A 360 4.07 -16.00 -22.17
CA GLY A 360 4.89 -16.15 -20.99
C GLY A 360 4.51 -15.28 -19.79
N VAL A 361 3.92 -14.11 -20.02
CA VAL A 361 3.72 -13.11 -18.95
C VAL A 361 2.27 -12.66 -18.82
N LEU A 362 1.64 -12.25 -19.93
CA LEU A 362 0.30 -11.67 -19.92
C LEU A 362 -0.77 -12.58 -19.28
N PRO A 363 -0.82 -13.91 -19.54
CA PRO A 363 -1.87 -14.75 -18.99
C PRO A 363 -1.81 -14.82 -17.45
N GLY A 364 -0.60 -14.96 -16.90
CA GLY A 364 -0.39 -14.99 -15.46
C GLY A 364 -0.69 -13.65 -14.78
N LEU A 365 -0.24 -12.54 -15.39
CA LEU A 365 -0.56 -11.19 -14.93
C LEU A 365 -2.07 -10.87 -15.01
N THR A 366 -2.76 -11.41 -16.01
CA THR A 366 -4.22 -11.27 -16.17
C THR A 366 -4.96 -11.94 -15.02
N LEU A 367 -4.62 -13.20 -14.71
CA LEU A 367 -5.21 -13.92 -13.58
C LEU A 367 -4.95 -13.21 -12.25
N LEU A 368 -3.72 -12.73 -12.05
CA LEU A 368 -3.36 -11.95 -10.87
C LEU A 368 -4.16 -10.64 -10.77
N ALA A 369 -4.39 -9.95 -11.88
CA ALA A 369 -5.17 -8.71 -11.93
C ALA A 369 -6.63 -8.94 -11.53
N ILE A 370 -7.27 -9.96 -12.11
CA ILE A 370 -8.65 -10.34 -11.78
C ILE A 370 -8.71 -10.75 -10.31
N GLY A 371 -7.77 -11.60 -9.86
CA GLY A 371 -7.70 -12.05 -8.48
C GLY A 371 -7.57 -10.90 -7.49
N SER A 372 -6.72 -9.91 -7.78
CA SER A 372 -6.53 -8.71 -6.95
C SER A 372 -7.81 -7.88 -6.89
N GLY A 373 -8.49 -7.69 -8.02
CA GLY A 373 -9.77 -6.98 -8.09
C GLY A 373 -10.89 -7.65 -7.30
N LEU A 374 -10.91 -8.99 -7.26
CA LEU A 374 -11.86 -9.77 -6.46
C LEU A 374 -11.48 -9.81 -4.97
N SER A 375 -10.22 -9.60 -4.60
CA SER A 375 -9.78 -9.67 -3.20
C SER A 375 -9.88 -8.33 -2.46
N TYR A 376 -9.36 -7.25 -3.04
CA TYR A 376 -9.13 -6.00 -2.30
C TYR A 376 -10.40 -5.39 -1.71
N ALA A 377 -11.42 -5.16 -2.54
CA ALA A 377 -12.65 -4.53 -2.07
C ALA A 377 -13.39 -5.35 -0.98
N PRO A 378 -13.56 -6.68 -1.13
CA PRO A 378 -14.06 -7.54 -0.05
C PRO A 378 -13.22 -7.49 1.23
N THR A 379 -11.88 -7.38 1.11
CA THR A 379 -11.01 -7.23 2.27
C THR A 379 -11.29 -5.96 3.04
N PHE A 380 -11.43 -4.82 2.35
CA PHE A 380 -11.80 -3.56 3.00
C PHE A 380 -13.16 -3.65 3.68
N ALA A 381 -14.16 -4.23 3.03
CA ALA A 381 -15.49 -4.42 3.60
C ALA A 381 -15.47 -5.28 4.88
N LEU A 382 -14.69 -6.36 4.90
CA LEU A 382 -14.51 -7.22 6.08
C LEU A 382 -13.73 -6.53 7.19
N ALA A 383 -12.67 -5.78 6.85
CA ALA A 383 -11.88 -5.05 7.82
C ALA A 383 -12.70 -3.98 8.55
N THR A 384 -13.64 -3.34 7.84
CA THR A 384 -14.52 -2.32 8.41
C THR A 384 -15.84 -2.87 8.93
N ALA A 385 -16.03 -4.18 9.03
CA ALA A 385 -17.23 -4.80 9.61
C ALA A 385 -17.24 -4.69 11.15
N VAL A 386 -17.21 -3.45 11.65
CA VAL A 386 -17.15 -3.07 13.07
C VAL A 386 -18.18 -1.97 13.33
N PRO A 387 -18.55 -1.67 14.60
CA PRO A 387 -19.45 -0.55 14.88
C PRO A 387 -18.95 0.77 14.27
N GLU A 388 -19.86 1.63 13.80
CA GLU A 388 -19.53 2.84 13.03
C GLU A 388 -18.50 3.76 13.72
N GLN A 389 -18.58 3.87 15.05
CA GLN A 389 -17.63 4.62 15.89
C GLN A 389 -16.17 4.14 15.76
N HIS A 390 -15.93 2.94 15.23
CA HIS A 390 -14.60 2.36 15.02
C HIS A 390 -14.21 2.23 13.54
N HIS A 391 -15.08 2.60 12.58
CA HIS A 391 -14.79 2.51 11.14
C HIS A 391 -13.48 3.22 10.76
N GLY A 392 -13.21 4.41 11.31
CA GLY A 392 -11.97 5.14 11.05
C GLY A 392 -10.71 4.40 11.50
N ARG A 393 -10.78 3.71 12.65
CA ARG A 393 -9.65 2.91 13.18
C ARG A 393 -9.43 1.66 12.35
N ALA A 394 -10.52 0.97 12.00
CA ALA A 394 -10.49 -0.20 11.15
C ALA A 394 -9.96 0.09 9.74
N SER A 395 -10.44 1.18 9.11
CA SER A 395 -9.97 1.65 7.80
C SER A 395 -8.49 2.03 7.81
N GLY A 396 -8.04 2.73 8.87
CA GLY A 396 -6.63 3.07 9.05
C GLY A 396 -5.76 1.82 9.20
N LEU A 397 -6.20 0.82 9.97
CA LEU A 397 -5.48 -0.44 10.16
C LEU A 397 -5.31 -1.20 8.84
N VAL A 398 -6.38 -1.37 8.05
CA VAL A 398 -6.32 -2.13 6.79
C VAL A 398 -5.50 -1.42 5.71
N ASN A 399 -5.58 -0.09 5.61
CA ASN A 399 -4.71 0.65 4.71
C ASN A 399 -3.24 0.55 5.14
N THR A 400 -2.96 0.60 6.44
CA THR A 400 -1.61 0.38 6.97
C THR A 400 -1.11 -1.03 6.64
N SER A 401 -1.95 -2.07 6.80
CA SER A 401 -1.61 -3.44 6.41
C SER A 401 -1.32 -3.59 4.91
N GLN A 402 -2.03 -2.86 4.05
CA GLN A 402 -1.76 -2.84 2.62
C GLN A 402 -0.35 -2.31 2.29
N GLU A 403 -0.01 -1.13 2.83
CA GLU A 403 1.25 -0.45 2.52
C GLU A 403 2.46 -1.20 3.12
N ILE A 404 2.34 -1.64 4.36
CA ILE A 404 3.35 -2.49 5.00
C ILE A 404 3.48 -3.81 4.25
N GLY A 405 2.36 -4.41 3.85
CA GLY A 405 2.36 -5.67 3.11
C GLY A 405 3.11 -5.56 1.80
N ALA A 406 2.81 -4.52 1.01
CA ALA A 406 3.54 -4.23 -0.22
C ALA A 406 5.04 -4.05 0.01
N ALA A 407 5.42 -3.28 1.05
CA ALA A 407 6.81 -3.04 1.41
C ALA A 407 7.54 -4.32 1.86
N ALA A 408 6.95 -5.03 2.82
CA ALA A 408 7.52 -6.23 3.40
C ALA A 408 7.58 -7.39 2.39
N GLY A 409 6.56 -7.55 1.56
CA GLY A 409 6.53 -8.56 0.51
C GLY A 409 7.59 -8.30 -0.56
N LEU A 410 7.74 -7.06 -1.01
CA LEU A 410 8.82 -6.72 -1.95
C LEU A 410 10.19 -6.96 -1.31
N ALA A 411 10.39 -6.55 -0.05
CA ALA A 411 11.66 -6.77 0.66
C ALA A 411 11.98 -8.26 0.87
N THR A 412 10.97 -9.09 1.17
CA THR A 412 11.17 -10.52 1.50
C THR A 412 11.15 -11.42 0.27
N LEU A 413 10.06 -11.40 -0.48
CA LEU A 413 9.86 -12.28 -1.62
C LEU A 413 10.78 -11.85 -2.77
N GLY A 414 11.02 -10.54 -2.92
CA GLY A 414 12.04 -10.01 -3.83
C GLY A 414 13.45 -10.41 -3.41
N ALA A 415 13.80 -10.33 -2.13
CA ALA A 415 15.11 -10.77 -1.63
C ALA A 415 15.32 -12.27 -1.86
N LEU A 416 14.28 -13.07 -1.63
CA LEU A 416 14.32 -14.50 -1.85
C LEU A 416 14.57 -14.82 -3.33
N ALA A 417 13.91 -14.11 -4.24
CA ALA A 417 14.16 -14.21 -5.68
C ALA A 417 15.60 -13.80 -6.04
N ALA A 418 16.10 -12.68 -5.48
CA ALA A 418 17.46 -12.21 -5.72
C ALA A 418 18.52 -13.16 -5.15
N ALA A 419 18.30 -13.72 -3.96
CA ALA A 419 19.21 -14.66 -3.29
C ALA A 419 19.29 -16.01 -4.01
N ALA A 420 18.21 -16.43 -4.68
CA ALA A 420 18.18 -17.63 -5.50
C ALA A 420 18.78 -17.42 -6.91
N ALA A 421 19.04 -16.18 -7.32
CA ALA A 421 19.56 -15.88 -8.64
C ALA A 421 20.97 -16.47 -8.85
N THR A 422 21.21 -17.02 -10.04
CA THR A 422 22.50 -17.60 -10.44
C THR A 422 22.97 -17.01 -11.76
N GLY A 423 24.25 -17.20 -12.12
CA GLY A 423 24.76 -16.82 -13.44
C GLY A 423 24.76 -15.31 -13.75
N GLY A 424 24.77 -14.45 -12.72
CA GLY A 424 24.72 -12.99 -12.90
C GLY A 424 23.32 -12.40 -13.14
N ALA A 425 22.27 -13.22 -13.06
CA ALA A 425 20.89 -12.74 -13.09
C ALA A 425 20.58 -11.85 -11.88
N LEU A 426 19.66 -10.89 -12.05
CA LEU A 426 19.23 -10.02 -10.94
C LEU A 426 18.26 -10.73 -9.98
N VAL A 427 17.46 -11.66 -10.49
CA VAL A 427 16.47 -12.48 -9.74
C VAL A 427 16.30 -13.85 -10.37
N ASP A 428 15.96 -14.85 -9.56
CA ASP A 428 15.32 -16.10 -10.00
C ASP A 428 13.80 -15.91 -10.05
N PRO A 429 13.19 -15.88 -11.25
CA PRO A 429 11.77 -15.66 -11.39
C PRO A 429 10.90 -16.82 -10.89
N VAL A 430 11.37 -18.07 -10.99
CA VAL A 430 10.61 -19.25 -10.54
C VAL A 430 10.45 -19.18 -9.03
N VAL A 431 11.54 -18.87 -8.31
CA VAL A 431 11.51 -18.69 -6.85
C VAL A 431 10.67 -17.48 -6.46
N GLY A 432 10.85 -16.34 -7.13
CA GLY A 432 10.09 -15.12 -6.83
C GLY A 432 8.58 -15.29 -6.99
N TYR A 433 8.13 -15.84 -8.12
CA TYR A 433 6.72 -16.10 -8.37
C TYR A 433 6.17 -17.22 -7.50
N GLY A 434 6.95 -18.27 -7.25
CA GLY A 434 6.56 -19.36 -6.34
C GLY A 434 6.34 -18.88 -4.91
N ALA A 435 7.20 -17.98 -4.41
CA ALA A 435 7.04 -17.38 -3.08
C ALA A 435 5.79 -16.49 -2.99
N ALA A 436 5.51 -15.70 -4.03
CA ALA A 436 4.27 -14.94 -4.14
C ALA A 436 3.02 -15.84 -4.17
N ALA A 437 3.08 -16.97 -4.89
CA ALA A 437 2.02 -17.97 -4.93
C ALA A 437 1.76 -18.56 -3.54
N ALA A 438 2.81 -18.89 -2.78
CA ALA A 438 2.67 -19.40 -1.42
C ALA A 438 2.00 -18.37 -0.48
N ALA A 439 2.39 -17.10 -0.56
CA ALA A 439 1.76 -16.03 0.22
C ALA A 439 0.26 -15.87 -0.10
N LEU A 440 -0.11 -15.92 -1.39
CA LEU A 440 -1.50 -15.87 -1.84
C LEU A 440 -2.30 -17.10 -1.42
N ALA A 441 -1.67 -18.29 -1.42
CA ALA A 441 -2.29 -19.52 -0.94
C ALA A 441 -2.62 -19.43 0.55
N VAL A 442 -1.69 -18.92 1.37
CA VAL A 442 -1.94 -18.67 2.80
C VAL A 442 -3.08 -17.67 2.99
N ALA A 443 -3.12 -16.57 2.22
CA ALA A 443 -4.21 -15.60 2.26
C ALA A 443 -5.57 -16.23 1.93
N GLY A 444 -5.62 -17.15 0.96
CA GLY A 444 -6.81 -17.91 0.59
C GLY A 444 -7.24 -18.92 1.66
N LEU A 445 -6.29 -19.64 2.26
CA LEU A 445 -6.55 -20.55 3.38
C LEU A 445 -7.11 -19.81 4.59
N LEU A 446 -6.58 -18.62 4.90
CA LEU A 446 -7.13 -17.75 5.95
C LEU A 446 -8.57 -17.32 5.65
N ALA A 447 -8.85 -16.97 4.40
CA ALA A 447 -10.20 -16.60 3.96
C ALA A 447 -11.19 -17.77 4.06
N LEU A 448 -10.76 -19.01 3.82
CA LEU A 448 -11.60 -20.22 4.03
C LEU A 448 -12.00 -20.41 5.50
N THR A 449 -11.23 -19.87 6.45
CA THR A 449 -11.59 -19.96 7.87
C THR A 449 -12.73 -19.02 8.29
N LEU A 450 -13.10 -18.07 7.43
CA LEU A 450 -14.28 -17.25 7.62
C LEU A 450 -15.52 -18.10 7.32
N ARG A 451 -16.33 -18.37 8.35
CA ARG A 451 -17.61 -19.06 8.17
C ARG A 451 -18.46 -18.26 7.20
N THR A 452 -18.89 -18.87 6.10
CA THR A 452 -19.95 -18.32 5.25
C THR A 452 -21.23 -18.40 6.04
N GLY A 453 -21.63 -17.31 6.71
CA GLY A 453 -22.92 -17.20 7.37
C GLY A 453 -24.05 -17.19 6.36
N GLN A 454 -24.36 -18.35 5.80
CA GLN A 454 -25.55 -18.65 5.02
C GLN A 454 -25.87 -20.12 5.25
N ASP A 455 -26.52 -20.42 6.37
CA ASP A 455 -27.34 -21.65 6.53
C ASP A 455 -28.46 -21.53 7.59
N ASP A 456 -28.60 -20.41 8.33
CA ASP A 456 -29.72 -20.22 9.29
C ASP A 456 -30.84 -19.28 8.78
N GLY A 457 -31.04 -19.19 7.46
CA GLY A 457 -32.07 -18.33 6.85
C GLY A 457 -33.32 -19.07 6.35
N GLY A 458 -33.47 -20.34 6.70
CA GLY A 458 -34.39 -21.26 6.02
C GLY A 458 -35.41 -21.97 6.89
N ALA A 459 -35.99 -21.33 7.91
CA ALA A 459 -37.32 -21.71 8.45
C ALA A 459 -37.83 -20.69 9.49
N GLY A 460 -38.96 -20.05 9.19
CA GLY A 460 -39.92 -19.63 10.22
C GLY A 460 -40.02 -18.13 10.54
N GLY A 461 -41.11 -17.52 10.06
CA GLY A 461 -41.93 -16.65 10.91
C GLY A 461 -41.69 -15.14 10.81
N ARG A 462 -42.66 -14.47 10.17
CA ARG A 462 -42.97 -13.05 10.39
C ARG A 462 -43.14 -12.77 11.90
N SER A 463 -42.44 -11.80 12.49
CA SER A 463 -43.01 -10.79 13.41
C SER A 463 -41.95 -9.89 14.08
N SER A 464 -42.32 -8.61 14.15
CA SER A 464 -42.01 -7.58 15.16
C SER A 464 -40.55 -7.22 15.48
N THR A 465 -40.20 -6.01 15.02
CA THR A 465 -39.58 -4.91 15.75
C THR A 465 -39.55 -5.09 17.29
N THR A 466 -38.41 -4.73 17.89
CA THR A 466 -38.10 -4.49 19.32
C THR A 466 -37.30 -5.60 20.01
N GLY A 467 -36.00 -5.36 20.23
CA GLY A 467 -35.22 -6.09 21.23
C GLY A 467 -33.82 -6.53 20.79
N MET A 468 -32.88 -5.60 20.67
CA MET A 468 -31.44 -5.96 20.66
C MET A 468 -30.61 -4.90 21.39
N THR A 469 -30.91 -4.74 22.68
CA THR A 469 -30.03 -4.08 23.66
C THR A 469 -29.92 -5.02 24.85
N ARG A 470 -28.83 -5.81 24.87
CA ARG A 470 -28.23 -6.57 26.00
C ARG A 470 -27.76 -7.94 25.52
N SER A 471 -26.49 -8.06 25.14
CA SER A 471 -25.67 -9.27 25.34
C SER A 471 -24.23 -9.10 24.82
N VAL A 472 -23.50 -8.08 25.29
CA VAL A 472 -22.03 -7.99 25.06
C VAL A 472 -21.31 -7.44 26.30
N LEU A 473 -21.76 -7.77 27.51
CA LEU A 473 -21.08 -7.30 28.74
C LEU A 473 -20.71 -8.39 29.75
N ASP A 474 -20.71 -9.68 29.40
CA ASP A 474 -20.10 -10.70 30.27
C ASP A 474 -19.49 -11.85 29.44
N SER A 475 -18.21 -11.71 29.05
CA SER A 475 -17.16 -12.75 29.06
C SER A 475 -15.81 -12.23 28.59
#